data_AF-A0A2H6ID30-F1
#
_entry.id   AF-A0A2H6ID30-F1
#
_cell.length_a   1.000
_cell.length_b   1.000
_cell.length_c   1.000
_cell.angle_alpha   90.00
_cell.angle_beta   90.00
_cell.angle_gamma   90.00
#
_symmetry.space_group_name_H-M   'P 1'
#
loop_
_entity.id
_entity.type
_entity.pdbx_description
1 polymer ?
#
loop_
_entity_poly.entity_id
_entity_poly.type
_entity_poly.pdbx_seq_one_letter_code
_entity_poly.pdbx_strand_id
1 'polypeptide(L)'
;MAEAGVRMGISASDALVLTLQTASGTIKMLKQGQTPAELKQMVTSPGGTTAEGLYRLEKNSLKAAVKEAVEAAARRAEELSGRQ
;
A
#
# COMPACT_ATOMS: atom_id res chain seq x y z
N MET A 1 -5.77 -4.94 -3.81
CA MET A 1 -5.59 -4.30 -5.15
C MET A 1 -6.15 -5.19 -6.26
N ALA A 2 -5.70 -6.44 -6.41
CA ALA A 2 -6.19 -7.36 -7.45
C ALA A 2 -7.73 -7.50 -7.49
N GLU A 3 -8.38 -7.76 -6.34
CA GLU A 3 -9.85 -7.85 -6.26
C GLU A 3 -10.56 -6.58 -6.75
N ALA A 4 -10.00 -5.40 -6.47
CA ALA A 4 -10.55 -4.13 -6.97
C ALA A 4 -10.39 -4.03 -8.49
N GLY A 5 -9.26 -4.47 -9.05
CA GLY A 5 -9.05 -4.56 -10.50
C GLY A 5 -10.07 -5.47 -11.19
N VAL A 6 -10.38 -6.62 -10.57
CA VAL A 6 -11.42 -7.53 -11.07
C VAL A 6 -12.79 -6.86 -11.07
N ARG A 7 -13.14 -6.14 -10.00
CA ARG A 7 -14.39 -5.37 -9.96
C ARG A 7 -14.48 -4.30 -11.05
N MET A 8 -13.35 -3.81 -11.54
CA MET A 8 -13.27 -2.85 -12.65
C MET A 8 -13.19 -3.51 -14.04
N GLY A 9 -13.35 -4.85 -14.13
CA GLY A 9 -13.43 -5.58 -15.38
C GLY A 9 -12.11 -6.20 -15.87
N ILE A 10 -11.04 -6.15 -15.08
CA ILE A 10 -9.77 -6.83 -15.40
C ILE A 10 -9.92 -8.33 -15.09
N SER A 11 -9.33 -9.20 -15.91
CA SER A 11 -9.29 -10.64 -15.62
C SER A 11 -8.59 -10.91 -14.28
N ALA A 12 -8.98 -11.97 -13.56
CA ALA A 12 -8.38 -12.28 -12.26
C ALA A 12 -6.86 -12.54 -12.36
N SER A 13 -6.42 -13.20 -13.42
CA SER A 13 -5.00 -13.44 -13.70
C SER A 13 -4.25 -12.14 -13.93
N ASP A 14 -4.76 -11.26 -14.79
CA ASP A 14 -4.06 -10.00 -15.11
C ASP A 14 -4.08 -9.03 -13.92
N ALA A 15 -5.18 -8.98 -13.16
CA ALA A 15 -5.28 -8.15 -11.97
C ALA A 15 -4.24 -8.56 -10.91
N LEU A 16 -3.97 -9.86 -10.77
CA LEU A 16 -2.91 -10.36 -9.90
C LEU A 16 -1.52 -9.98 -10.43
N VAL A 17 -1.26 -10.20 -11.73
CA VAL A 17 0.02 -9.85 -12.37
C VAL A 17 0.32 -8.36 -12.21
N LEU A 18 -0.64 -7.49 -12.53
CA LEU A 18 -0.51 -6.04 -12.38
C LEU A 18 -0.23 -5.65 -10.93
N THR A 19 -0.99 -6.21 -9.99
CA THR A 19 -0.80 -5.95 -8.55
C THR A 19 0.62 -6.29 -8.09
N LEU A 20 1.13 -7.47 -8.47
CA LEU A 20 2.47 -7.93 -8.10
C LEU A 20 3.56 -7.06 -8.74
N GLN A 21 3.41 -6.71 -10.03
CA GLN A 21 4.37 -5.85 -10.71
C GLN A 21 4.38 -4.42 -10.15
N THR A 22 3.22 -3.85 -9.84
CA THR A 22 3.13 -2.54 -9.17
C THR A 22 3.90 -2.56 -7.86
N ALA A 23 3.67 -3.55 -6.99
CA ALA A 23 4.39 -3.65 -5.72
C ALA A 23 5.91 -3.85 -5.91
N SER A 24 6.30 -4.75 -6.82
CA SER A 24 7.70 -5.02 -7.13
C SER A 24 8.43 -3.78 -7.66
N GLY A 25 7.80 -3.04 -8.56
CA GLY A 25 8.32 -1.78 -9.10
C GLY A 25 8.55 -0.73 -8.01
N THR A 26 7.59 -0.55 -7.11
CA THR A 26 7.74 0.36 -5.96
C THR A 26 8.91 -0.06 -5.06
N ILE A 27 9.04 -1.34 -4.72
CA ILE A 27 10.15 -1.85 -3.91
C ILE A 27 11.49 -1.60 -4.60
N LYS A 28 11.57 -1.84 -5.92
CA LYS A 28 12.79 -1.59 -6.70
C LYS A 28 13.21 -0.12 -6.63
N MET A 29 12.26 0.80 -6.79
CA MET A 29 12.50 2.24 -6.71
C MET A 29 12.98 2.68 -5.33
N LEU A 30 12.36 2.16 -4.25
CA LEU A 30 12.81 2.41 -2.88
C LEU A 30 14.23 1.91 -2.63
N LYS A 31 14.57 0.71 -3.13
CA LYS A 31 15.93 0.14 -3.04
C LYS A 31 16.98 0.95 -3.80
N GLN A 32 16.56 1.76 -4.79
CA GLN A 32 17.44 2.66 -5.54
C GLN A 32 17.66 4.01 -4.84
N GLY A 33 17.11 4.21 -3.64
CA GLY A 33 17.36 5.38 -2.80
C GLY A 33 16.25 6.44 -2.82
N GLN A 34 15.19 6.23 -3.60
CA GLN A 34 14.04 7.13 -3.58
C GLN A 34 13.22 6.94 -2.30
N THR A 35 12.81 8.03 -1.68
CA THR A 35 11.97 8.01 -0.48
C THR A 35 10.48 7.82 -0.83
N PRO A 36 9.65 7.29 0.08
CA PRO A 36 8.21 7.19 -0.16
C PRO A 36 7.53 8.53 -0.50
N ALA A 37 8.03 9.65 0.05
CA ALA A 37 7.50 10.97 -0.23
C ALA A 37 7.77 11.40 -1.68
N GLU A 38 9.01 11.20 -2.16
CA GLU A 38 9.39 11.48 -3.55
C GLU A 38 8.62 10.59 -4.52
N LEU A 39 8.53 9.28 -4.26
CA LEU A 39 7.76 8.36 -5.10
C LEU A 39 6.30 8.82 -5.24
N LYS A 40 5.67 9.16 -4.12
CA LYS A 40 4.29 9.67 -4.13
C LYS A 40 4.15 10.94 -4.95
N GLN A 41 5.08 11.90 -4.82
CA GLN A 41 5.05 13.14 -5.58
C GLN A 41 5.20 12.89 -7.09
N MET A 42 6.14 12.04 -7.50
CA MET A 42 6.40 11.75 -8.92
C MET A 42 5.19 11.16 -9.66
N VAL A 43 4.33 10.41 -8.96
CA VAL A 43 3.18 9.71 -9.58
C VAL A 43 1.83 10.39 -9.34
N THR A 44 1.82 11.57 -8.69
CA THR A 44 0.60 12.28 -8.32
C THR A 44 0.53 13.63 -9.01
N SER A 45 -0.19 13.69 -10.14
CA SER A 45 -0.53 14.95 -10.80
C SER A 45 -1.73 15.64 -10.11
N PRO A 46 -1.79 16.99 -10.09
CA PRO A 46 -2.95 17.72 -9.60
C PRO A 46 -4.25 17.31 -10.32
N GLY A 47 -5.26 16.90 -9.57
CA GLY A 47 -6.55 16.44 -10.12
C GLY A 47 -6.51 15.09 -10.84
N GLY A 48 -5.38 14.38 -10.81
CA GLY A 48 -5.21 13.08 -11.48
C GLY A 48 -5.88 11.92 -10.75
N THR A 49 -5.91 10.76 -11.41
CA THR A 49 -6.50 9.52 -10.87
C THR A 49 -5.80 9.04 -9.60
N THR A 50 -4.47 9.15 -9.53
CA THR A 50 -3.69 8.82 -8.32
C THR A 50 -4.06 9.74 -7.16
N ALA A 51 -4.29 11.03 -7.42
CA ALA A 51 -4.64 11.99 -6.38
C ALA A 51 -6.00 11.66 -5.75
N GLU A 52 -7.01 11.32 -6.56
CA GLU A 52 -8.31 10.86 -6.07
C GLU A 52 -8.20 9.55 -5.29
N GLY A 53 -7.39 8.60 -5.79
CA GLY A 53 -7.11 7.35 -5.08
C GLY A 53 -6.50 7.61 -3.69
N LEU A 54 -5.46 8.44 -3.62
CA LEU A 54 -4.82 8.84 -2.36
C LEU A 54 -5.81 9.53 -1.41
N TYR A 55 -6.65 10.43 -1.91
CA TYR A 55 -7.69 11.08 -1.12
C TYR A 55 -8.63 10.06 -0.46
N ARG A 56 -9.06 9.03 -1.20
CA ARG A 56 -9.91 7.96 -0.63
C ARG A 56 -9.15 7.12 0.40
N LEU A 57 -7.88 6.83 0.21
CA LEU A 57 -7.08 6.09 1.20
C LEU A 57 -6.91 6.88 2.51
N GLU A 58 -6.68 8.18 2.42
CA GLU A 58 -6.59 9.07 3.59
C GLU A 58 -7.95 9.22 4.29
N LYS A 59 -9.04 9.39 3.52
CA LYS A 59 -10.41 9.48 4.05
C LYS A 59 -10.82 8.23 4.83
N ASN A 60 -10.31 7.06 4.45
CA ASN A 60 -10.54 5.79 5.15
C ASN A 60 -9.45 5.49 6.19
N SER A 61 -8.63 6.47 6.58
CA SER A 61 -7.64 6.37 7.66
C SER A 61 -6.62 5.23 7.49
N LEU A 62 -6.25 4.89 6.24
CA LEU A 62 -5.39 3.74 5.97
C LEU A 62 -4.08 3.76 6.77
N LYS A 63 -3.42 4.91 6.88
CA LYS A 63 -2.16 5.05 7.62
C LYS A 63 -2.32 4.71 9.10
N ALA A 64 -3.40 5.16 9.72
CA ALA A 64 -3.69 4.88 11.12
C ALA A 64 -3.96 3.38 11.32
N ALA A 65 -4.78 2.79 10.46
CA ALA A 65 -5.10 1.36 10.51
C ALA A 65 -3.84 0.48 10.36
N VAL A 66 -2.95 0.81 9.42
CA VAL A 66 -1.68 0.07 9.23
C VAL A 66 -0.77 0.21 10.44
N LYS A 67 -0.63 1.43 10.99
CA LYS A 67 0.18 1.66 12.19
C LYS A 67 -0.36 0.85 13.39
N GLU A 68 -1.66 0.92 13.63
CA GLU A 68 -2.33 0.19 14.70
C GLU A 68 -2.15 -1.33 14.55
N ALA A 69 -2.29 -1.85 13.33
CA ALA A 69 -2.12 -3.28 13.06
C ALA A 69 -0.70 -3.76 13.39
N VAL A 70 0.34 -2.98 13.04
CA VAL A 70 1.73 -3.32 13.36
C VAL A 70 1.98 -3.28 14.87
N GLU A 71 1.49 -2.25 15.56
CA GLU A 71 1.64 -2.13 17.01
C GLU A 71 0.90 -3.25 17.76
N ALA A 72 -0.32 -3.59 17.33
CA ALA A 72 -1.08 -4.69 17.90
C ALA A 72 -0.40 -6.04 17.69
N ALA A 73 0.16 -6.28 16.49
CA ALA A 73 0.92 -7.48 16.20
C ALA A 73 2.19 -7.58 17.05
N ALA A 74 2.91 -6.46 17.25
CA ALA A 74 4.10 -6.41 18.10
C ALA A 74 3.76 -6.74 19.57
N ARG A 75 2.74 -6.11 20.14
CA ARG A 75 2.26 -6.41 21.51
C ARG A 75 1.89 -7.89 21.65
N ARG A 76 1.17 -8.44 20.67
CA ARG A 76 0.79 -9.86 20.70
C ARG A 76 2.01 -10.78 20.65
N ALA A 77 3.04 -10.42 19.87
CA ALA A 77 4.28 -11.18 19.81
C ALA A 77 5.01 -11.17 21.17
N GLU A 78 5.02 -10.04 21.88
CA GLU A 78 5.60 -9.92 23.23
C GLU A 78 4.88 -10.83 24.23
N GLU A 79 3.54 -10.77 24.27
CA GLU A 79 2.69 -11.64 25.10
C GLU A 79 2.97 -13.13 24.87
N LEU A 80 3.14 -13.54 23.60
CA LEU A 80 3.43 -14.92 23.23
C LEU A 80 4.87 -15.35 23.55
N SER A 81 5.80 -14.40 23.61
CA SER A 81 7.23 -14.69 23.85
C SER A 81 7.59 -14.91 25.32
N GLY A 82 6.65 -14.67 26.24
CA GLY A 82 6.87 -14.81 27.68
C GLY A 82 7.85 -13.77 28.28
N ARG A 83 8.24 -12.74 27.52
CA ARG A 83 8.98 -11.58 28.02
C ARG A 83 7.98 -10.61 28.65
N GLN A 84 7.81 -10.72 29.97
CA GLN A 84 7.25 -9.64 30.81
C GLN A 84 8.38 -8.92 31.52
#